data_AF-A0A2S5Y824-F1
#
_entry.id   AF-A0A2S5Y824-F1
#
_cell.length_a   1.000
_cell.length_b   1.000
_cell.length_c   1.000
_cell.angle_alpha   90.00
_cell.angle_beta   90.00
_cell.angle_gamma   90.00
#
_symmetry.space_group_name_H-M   'P 1'
#
loop_
_entity.id
_entity.type
_entity.pdbx_description
1 polymer ?
#
loop_
_entity_poly.entity_id
_entity_poly.type
_entity_poly.pdbx_seq_one_letter_code
_entity_poly.pdbx_strand_id
1 'polypeptide(L)'
;MSKTFEELVSNLFSDLVSVSLEYAGKSATDIFIYASLEEGVFFDPFFANGTEVLTRSKLSGVDTSIDRQRLLVNYGTTQLSQFVKDCANFTNPTPTEIRLHYVVATGKTDVDLEYVPQWSDTPDISFHDRSRKWQEEARVMLAQRSV
;
A
#
# COMPACT_ATOMS: atom_id res chain seq x y z
N MET A 1 28.87 0.40 -1.65
CA MET A 1 28.22 1.47 -2.42
C MET A 1 27.17 2.10 -1.52
N SER A 2 27.05 3.43 -1.51
CA SER A 2 25.95 4.10 -0.82
C SER A 2 24.64 3.77 -1.54
N LYS A 3 23.62 3.34 -0.80
CA LYS A 3 22.29 3.06 -1.34
C LYS A 3 21.71 4.36 -1.91
N THR A 4 21.12 4.35 -3.11
CA THR A 4 20.46 5.54 -3.66
C THR A 4 19.03 5.69 -3.11
N PHE A 5 18.42 6.87 -3.30
CA PHE A 5 17.03 7.08 -2.90
C PHE A 5 16.07 6.18 -3.69
N GLU A 6 16.33 5.98 -4.98
CA GLU A 6 15.54 5.11 -5.85
C GLU A 6 15.65 3.64 -5.40
N GLU A 7 16.83 3.18 -4.99
CA GLU A 7 17.02 1.85 -4.39
C GLU A 7 16.28 1.73 -3.05
N LEU A 8 16.24 2.79 -2.24
CA LEU A 8 15.47 2.81 -1.00
C LEU A 8 13.98 2.64 -1.26
N VAL A 9 13.44 3.43 -2.19
CA VAL A 9 12.03 3.40 -2.60
C VAL A 9 11.67 2.04 -3.23
N SER A 10 12.49 1.54 -4.15
CA SER A 10 12.25 0.25 -4.81
C SER A 10 12.24 -0.91 -3.82
N ASN A 11 13.16 -0.90 -2.83
CA ASN A 11 13.19 -1.94 -1.81
C ASN A 11 11.94 -1.89 -0.93
N LEU A 12 11.50 -0.70 -0.52
CA LEU A 12 10.26 -0.55 0.24
C LEU A 12 9.07 -1.18 -0.50
N PHE A 13 8.88 -0.85 -1.78
CA PHE A 13 7.76 -1.38 -2.56
C PHE A 13 7.82 -2.90 -2.69
N SER A 14 9.01 -3.45 -2.92
CA SER A 14 9.23 -4.90 -2.95
C SER A 14 8.83 -5.56 -1.64
N ASP A 15 9.23 -4.98 -0.50
CA ASP A 15 8.92 -5.53 0.83
C ASP A 15 7.41 -5.47 1.14
N LEU A 16 6.76 -4.34 0.84
CA LEU A 16 5.32 -4.14 1.05
C LEU A 16 4.48 -5.06 0.16
N VAL A 17 4.86 -5.26 -1.10
CA VAL A 17 4.20 -6.19 -2.03
C VAL A 17 4.43 -7.63 -1.58
N SER A 18 5.66 -7.99 -1.20
CA SER A 18 6.01 -9.36 -0.78
C SER A 18 5.21 -9.80 0.45
N VAL A 19 5.13 -8.97 1.50
CA VAL A 19 4.36 -9.31 2.70
C VAL A 19 2.85 -9.37 2.41
N SER A 20 2.35 -8.53 1.50
CA SER A 20 0.94 -8.54 1.10
C SER A 20 0.58 -9.76 0.24
N LEU A 21 1.51 -10.21 -0.62
CA LEU A 21 1.44 -11.47 -1.37
C LEU A 21 1.41 -12.67 -0.42
N GLU A 22 2.31 -12.69 0.58
CA GLU A 22 2.36 -13.76 1.57
C GLU A 22 1.04 -13.86 2.35
N TYR A 23 0.45 -12.71 2.71
CA TYR A 23 -0.84 -12.66 3.38
C TYR A 23 -1.99 -13.18 2.51
N ALA A 24 -2.06 -12.74 1.25
CA ALA A 24 -3.15 -13.08 0.35
C ALA A 24 -3.03 -14.49 -0.28
N GLY A 25 -1.83 -15.05 -0.31
CA GLY A 25 -1.56 -16.34 -0.94
C GLY A 25 -2.02 -16.36 -2.40
N LYS A 26 -2.82 -17.36 -2.76
CA LYS A 26 -3.37 -17.52 -4.12
C LYS A 26 -4.76 -16.90 -4.29
N SER A 27 -5.28 -16.23 -3.26
CA SER A 27 -6.67 -15.74 -3.23
C SER A 27 -6.85 -14.35 -3.84
N ALA A 28 -5.76 -13.67 -4.23
CA ALA A 28 -5.79 -12.36 -4.84
C ALA A 28 -5.29 -12.40 -6.29
N THR A 29 -5.99 -11.69 -7.18
CA THR A 29 -5.52 -11.38 -8.54
C THR A 29 -4.70 -10.09 -8.57
N ASP A 30 -5.03 -9.17 -7.68
CA ASP A 30 -4.43 -7.84 -7.58
C ASP A 30 -4.26 -7.46 -6.11
N ILE A 31 -3.19 -6.72 -5.82
CA ILE A 31 -2.88 -6.17 -4.51
C ILE A 31 -2.81 -4.66 -4.66
N PHE A 32 -3.47 -3.97 -3.76
CA PHE A 32 -3.42 -2.52 -3.67
C PHE A 32 -2.91 -2.14 -2.29
N ILE A 33 -2.05 -1.13 -2.24
CA ILE A 33 -1.51 -0.63 -0.99
C ILE A 33 -1.73 0.87 -0.94
N TYR A 34 -2.36 1.30 0.14
CA TYR A 34 -2.38 2.69 0.54
C TYR A 34 -1.42 2.88 1.71
N ALA A 35 -0.55 3.90 1.63
CA ALA A 35 0.20 4.38 2.77
C ALA A 35 0.16 5.89 2.88
N SER A 36 -0.06 6.39 4.10
CA SER A 36 0.10 7.79 4.45
C SER A 36 1.33 7.93 5.34
N LEU A 37 2.14 8.94 5.06
CA LEU A 37 3.37 9.29 5.79
C LEU A 37 3.26 10.70 6.42
N GLU A 38 2.06 11.29 6.40
CA GLU A 38 1.72 12.55 7.07
C GLU A 38 1.42 12.30 8.55
N GLU A 39 2.00 13.10 9.45
CA GLU A 39 1.77 13.07 10.91
C GLU A 39 1.88 11.67 11.57
N GLY A 40 2.72 10.81 10.99
CA GLY A 40 2.85 9.41 11.39
C GLY A 40 2.92 8.52 10.17
N VAL A 41 2.75 7.21 10.37
CA VAL A 41 2.63 6.28 9.24
C VAL A 41 1.37 5.44 9.37
N PHE A 42 0.70 5.25 8.25
CA PHE A 42 -0.48 4.40 8.12
C PHE A 42 -0.27 3.46 6.94
N PHE A 43 -0.59 2.18 7.15
CA PHE A 43 -0.46 1.14 6.15
C PHE A 43 -1.79 0.39 6.02
N ASP A 44 -2.38 0.44 4.83
CA ASP A 44 -3.64 -0.23 4.54
C ASP A 44 -3.58 -0.97 3.19
N PRO A 45 -3.15 -2.24 3.22
CA PRO A 45 -3.25 -3.10 2.07
C PRO A 45 -4.69 -3.63 1.93
N PHE A 46 -5.16 -3.69 0.70
CA PHE A 46 -6.39 -4.34 0.30
C PHE A 46 -6.17 -5.09 -1.02
N PHE A 47 -7.13 -5.91 -1.39
CA PHE A 47 -6.94 -6.95 -2.40
C PHE A 47 -8.08 -6.94 -3.40
N ALA A 48 -7.86 -7.60 -4.53
CA ALA A 48 -8.97 -7.99 -5.39
C ALA A 48 -8.90 -9.46 -5.78
N ASN A 49 -10.07 -10.03 -6.01
CA ASN A 49 -10.23 -11.32 -6.68
C ASN A 49 -11.11 -11.12 -7.91
N GLY A 50 -10.47 -11.06 -9.09
CA GLY A 50 -11.14 -10.63 -10.31
C GLY A 50 -11.51 -9.16 -10.23
N THR A 51 -12.79 -8.84 -10.28
CA THR A 51 -13.30 -7.45 -10.23
C THR A 51 -13.70 -7.00 -8.83
N GLU A 52 -13.74 -7.91 -7.85
CA GLU A 52 -14.20 -7.60 -6.50
C GLU A 52 -13.06 -7.09 -5.64
N VAL A 53 -13.19 -5.85 -5.13
CA VAL A 53 -12.25 -5.27 -4.15
C VAL A 53 -12.63 -5.71 -2.75
N LEU A 54 -11.67 -6.33 -2.06
CA LEU A 54 -11.80 -6.98 -0.76
C LEU A 54 -10.83 -6.39 0.26
N THR A 55 -11.33 -6.12 1.47
CA THR A 55 -10.45 -5.81 2.61
C THR A 55 -9.76 -7.08 3.11
N ARG A 56 -8.67 -6.92 3.88
CA ARG A 56 -7.94 -8.01 4.56
C ARG A 56 -8.88 -9.05 5.21
N SER A 57 -9.89 -8.59 5.93
CA SER A 57 -10.85 -9.44 6.65
C SER A 57 -11.81 -10.25 5.77
N LYS A 58 -11.87 -9.96 4.46
CA LYS A 58 -12.83 -10.55 3.51
C LYS A 58 -12.19 -11.47 2.48
N LEU A 59 -10.87 -11.63 2.50
CA LEU A 59 -10.20 -12.62 1.65
C LEU A 59 -10.63 -14.04 2.04
N SER A 60 -11.08 -14.79 1.04
CA SER A 60 -11.47 -16.20 1.23
C SER A 60 -10.28 -17.13 1.08
N GLY A 61 -10.26 -18.23 1.83
CA GLY A 61 -9.20 -19.25 1.73
C GLY A 61 -7.85 -18.87 2.35
N VAL A 62 -7.81 -17.78 3.14
CA VAL A 62 -6.63 -17.35 3.91
C VAL A 62 -7.01 -17.15 5.38
N ASP A 63 -6.01 -17.15 6.26
CA ASP A 63 -6.20 -16.81 7.67
C ASP A 63 -6.47 -15.30 7.84
N THR A 64 -7.74 -14.97 8.07
CA THR A 64 -8.20 -13.61 8.32
C THR A 64 -8.38 -13.31 9.82
N SER A 65 -7.74 -14.09 10.71
CA SER A 65 -7.72 -13.80 12.14
C SER A 65 -7.18 -12.39 12.42
N ILE A 66 -7.64 -11.79 13.52
CA ILE A 66 -7.19 -10.46 13.96
C ILE A 66 -5.67 -10.45 14.15
N ASP A 67 -5.10 -11.53 14.69
CA ASP A 67 -3.66 -11.64 14.92
C ASP A 67 -2.87 -11.65 13.61
N ARG A 68 -3.31 -12.44 12.62
CA ARG A 68 -2.66 -12.46 11.29
C ARG A 68 -2.78 -11.10 10.60
N GLN A 69 -3.94 -10.44 10.68
CA GLN A 69 -4.12 -9.09 10.15
C GLN A 69 -3.22 -8.06 10.84
N ARG A 70 -3.07 -8.14 12.16
CA ARG A 70 -2.18 -7.26 12.93
C ARG A 70 -0.72 -7.48 12.56
N LEU A 71 -0.28 -8.71 12.34
CA LEU A 71 1.10 -9.00 11.91
C LEU A 71 1.42 -8.32 10.57
N LEU A 72 0.52 -8.44 9.58
CA LEU A 72 0.66 -7.75 8.28
C LEU A 72 0.79 -6.23 8.47
N VAL A 73 -0.14 -5.63 9.24
CA VAL A 73 -0.14 -4.18 9.45
C VAL A 73 1.12 -3.73 10.16
N ASN A 74 1.47 -4.39 11.26
CA ASN A 74 2.64 -4.04 12.06
C ASN A 74 3.93 -4.11 11.24
N TYR A 75 4.06 -5.15 10.40
CA TYR A 75 5.21 -5.27 9.52
C TYR A 75 5.28 -4.10 8.53
N GLY A 76 4.20 -3.83 7.79
CA GLY A 76 4.19 -2.73 6.82
C GLY A 76 4.40 -1.35 7.45
N THR A 77 3.75 -1.07 8.59
CA THR A 77 3.97 0.14 9.40
C THR A 77 5.42 0.26 9.86
N THR A 78 6.08 -0.84 10.22
CA THR A 78 7.51 -0.85 10.60
C THR A 78 8.39 -0.52 9.40
N GLN A 79 8.12 -1.09 8.22
CA GLN A 79 8.87 -0.80 7.00
C GLN A 79 8.73 0.68 6.60
N LEU A 80 7.49 1.23 6.62
CA LEU A 80 7.24 2.63 6.34
C LEU A 80 7.94 3.56 7.35
N SER A 81 7.88 3.23 8.64
CA SER A 81 8.56 4.01 9.68
C SER A 81 10.07 4.04 9.49
N GLN A 82 10.66 2.91 9.09
CA GLN A 82 12.09 2.84 8.79
C GLN A 82 12.43 3.62 7.51
N PHE A 83 11.60 3.50 6.48
CA PHE A 83 11.75 4.27 5.24
C PHE A 83 11.76 5.78 5.50
N VAL A 84 10.80 6.31 6.28
CA VAL A 84 10.77 7.75 6.64
C VAL A 84 12.05 8.19 7.34
N LYS A 85 12.59 7.35 8.26
CA LYS A 85 13.88 7.64 8.91
C LYS A 85 15.04 7.62 7.94
N ASP A 86 15.05 6.66 7.01
CA ASP A 86 16.11 6.51 6.03
C ASP A 86 16.11 7.67 5.02
N CYS A 87 14.93 8.19 4.65
CA CYS A 87 14.78 9.36 3.78
C CYS A 87 15.50 10.61 4.34
N ALA A 88 15.63 10.74 5.67
CA ALA A 88 16.33 11.87 6.29
C ALA A 88 17.83 11.92 5.93
N ASN A 89 18.40 10.83 5.41
CA ASN A 89 19.79 10.76 4.94
C ASN A 89 19.96 11.23 3.48
N PHE A 90 18.87 11.58 2.80
CA PHE A 90 18.86 12.01 1.40
C PHE A 90 18.35 13.45 1.29
N THR A 91 18.73 14.15 0.21
CA THR A 91 18.20 15.49 -0.08
C THR A 91 16.80 15.46 -0.68
N ASN A 92 16.35 14.28 -1.13
CA ASN A 92 15.00 14.08 -1.67
C ASN A 92 13.95 14.24 -0.57
N PRO A 93 12.79 14.87 -0.88
CA PRO A 93 11.69 14.93 0.08
C PRO A 93 11.15 13.53 0.37
N THR A 94 10.70 13.33 1.61
CA THR A 94 9.92 12.13 1.96
C THR A 94 8.53 12.28 1.32
N PRO A 95 8.00 11.27 0.61
CA PRO A 95 6.65 11.32 0.11
C PRO A 95 5.63 11.40 1.25
N THR A 96 4.49 12.00 0.98
CA THR A 96 3.36 12.16 1.93
C THR A 96 2.34 11.04 1.77
N GLU A 97 2.14 10.56 0.55
CA GLU A 97 1.23 9.45 0.22
C GLU A 97 1.89 8.50 -0.78
N ILE A 98 1.62 7.21 -0.62
CA ILE A 98 2.03 6.15 -1.53
C ILE A 98 0.77 5.36 -1.91
N ARG A 99 0.50 5.26 -3.21
CA ARG A 99 -0.51 4.37 -3.78
C ARG A 99 0.17 3.38 -4.69
N LEU A 100 -0.01 2.10 -4.42
CA LEU A 100 0.60 1.02 -5.20
C LEU A 100 -0.48 0.06 -5.69
N HIS A 101 -0.33 -0.41 -6.93
CA HIS A 101 -1.11 -1.49 -7.52
C HIS A 101 -0.15 -2.55 -8.08
N TYR A 102 -0.34 -3.79 -7.66
CA TYR A 102 0.41 -4.95 -8.10
C TYR A 102 -0.52 -6.00 -8.72
N VAL A 103 -0.20 -6.45 -9.94
CA VAL A 103 -0.97 -7.47 -10.67
C VAL A 103 -0.26 -8.82 -10.54
N VAL A 104 -0.85 -9.74 -9.77
CA VAL A 104 -0.22 -11.03 -9.40
C VAL A 104 0.17 -11.87 -10.61
N ALA A 105 -0.69 -11.93 -11.64
CA ALA A 105 -0.46 -12.76 -12.82
C ALA A 105 0.73 -12.30 -13.67
N THR A 106 1.05 -11.00 -13.66
CA THR A 106 2.09 -10.42 -14.53
C THR A 106 3.33 -9.96 -13.76
N GLY A 107 3.22 -9.82 -12.44
CA GLY A 107 4.23 -9.17 -11.61
C GLY A 107 4.33 -7.66 -11.84
N LYS A 108 3.44 -7.06 -12.65
CA LYS A 108 3.46 -5.62 -12.92
C LYS A 108 3.15 -4.86 -11.64
N THR A 109 3.97 -3.86 -11.35
CA THR A 109 3.79 -2.93 -10.22
C THR A 109 3.70 -1.52 -10.77
N ASP A 110 2.61 -0.82 -10.47
CA ASP A 110 2.42 0.61 -10.72
C ASP A 110 2.39 1.33 -9.38
N VAL A 111 3.11 2.45 -9.27
CA VAL A 111 3.25 3.19 -8.01
C VAL A 111 3.15 4.68 -8.25
N ASP A 112 2.30 5.33 -7.48
CA ASP A 112 2.13 6.77 -7.42
C ASP A 112 2.61 7.30 -6.07
N LEU A 113 3.46 8.32 -6.13
CA LEU A 113 4.02 9.03 -4.99
C LEU A 113 3.53 10.48 -4.99
N GLU A 114 2.97 10.91 -3.87
CA GLU A 114 2.67 12.33 -3.64
C GLU A 114 3.68 12.91 -2.65
N TYR A 115 3.94 14.21 -2.78
CA TYR A 115 4.89 14.94 -1.93
C TYR A 115 4.27 16.15 -1.24
N VAL A 116 2.99 16.43 -1.52
CA VAL A 116 2.21 17.50 -0.91
C VAL A 116 1.24 16.87 0.10
N PRO A 117 0.95 17.51 1.24
CA PRO A 117 -0.08 17.04 2.15
C PRO A 117 -1.39 16.71 1.43
N GLN A 118 -1.98 15.56 1.77
CA GLN A 118 -3.21 15.03 1.19
C GLN A 118 -4.38 15.10 2.17
N TRP A 119 -4.10 15.22 3.47
CA TRP A 119 -5.13 15.30 4.50
C TRP A 119 -4.71 16.09 5.75
N SER A 120 -3.43 16.13 6.11
CA SER A 120 -2.98 16.78 7.36
C SER A 120 -3.20 18.30 7.41
N ASP A 121 -3.33 18.95 6.25
CA ASP A 121 -3.63 20.38 6.13
C ASP A 121 -5.13 20.69 5.96
N THR A 122 -5.97 19.64 5.90
CA THR A 122 -7.39 19.75 5.57
C THR A 122 -8.25 19.18 6.70
N PRO A 123 -9.04 20.00 7.42
CA PRO A 123 -9.72 19.57 8.64
C PRO A 123 -10.81 18.51 8.44
N ASP A 124 -11.34 18.37 7.23
CA ASP A 124 -12.48 17.49 6.92
C ASP A 124 -12.08 16.16 6.27
N ILE A 125 -10.78 15.91 6.05
CA ILE A 125 -10.28 14.71 5.38
C ILE A 125 -9.29 13.99 6.30
N SER A 126 -9.38 12.67 6.36
CA SER A 126 -8.42 11.82 7.07
C SER A 126 -7.70 10.85 6.13
N PHE A 127 -6.62 10.23 6.61
CA PHE A 127 -5.96 9.12 5.93
C PHE A 127 -6.91 7.93 5.66
N HIS A 128 -7.98 7.76 6.46
CA HIS A 128 -9.01 6.75 6.20
C HIS A 128 -9.89 7.10 4.99
N ASP A 129 -10.20 8.38 4.77
CA ASP A 129 -10.97 8.84 3.61
C ASP A 129 -10.14 8.70 2.33
N ARG A 130 -8.84 9.01 2.40
CA ARG A 130 -7.90 8.79 1.31
C ARG A 130 -7.75 7.31 0.96
N SER A 131 -7.60 6.42 1.94
CA SER A 131 -7.59 4.96 1.70
C SER A 131 -8.90 4.49 1.04
N ARG A 132 -10.05 4.96 1.53
CA ARG A 132 -11.36 4.60 0.95
C ARG A 132 -11.49 5.05 -0.49
N LYS A 133 -11.07 6.28 -0.80
CA LYS A 133 -11.05 6.80 -2.17
C LYS A 133 -10.18 5.92 -3.07
N TRP A 134 -9.02 5.48 -2.59
CA TRP A 134 -8.18 4.56 -3.37
C TRP A 134 -8.85 3.20 -3.63
N GLN A 135 -9.59 2.66 -2.66
CA GLN A 135 -10.40 1.45 -2.86
C GLN A 135 -11.51 1.66 -3.91
N GLU A 136 -12.12 2.84 -3.96
CA GLU A 136 -13.13 3.18 -4.97
C GLU A 136 -12.51 3.31 -6.37
N GLU A 137 -11.36 3.98 -6.49
CA GLU A 137 -10.60 4.06 -7.74
C GLU A 137 -10.20 2.66 -8.24
N ALA A 138 -9.71 1.79 -7.35
CA ALA A 138 -9.40 0.41 -7.68
C ALA A 138 -10.62 -0.37 -8.22
N ARG A 139 -11.82 -0.17 -7.66
CA ARG A 139 -13.06 -0.78 -8.18
C ARG A 139 -13.34 -0.33 -9.61
N VAL A 140 -13.16 0.96 -9.90
CA VAL A 140 -13.35 1.51 -11.25
C VAL A 140 -12.33 0.93 -12.23
N MET A 141 -11.05 0.88 -11.84
CA MET A 141 -9.97 0.30 -12.65
C MET A 141 -10.25 -1.16 -13.02
N LEU A 142 -10.67 -1.97 -12.04
CA LEU A 142 -10.96 -3.39 -12.26
C LEU A 142 -12.23 -3.63 -13.09
N ALA A 143 -13.25 -2.79 -12.92
CA ALA A 143 -14.46 -2.86 -13.76
C ALA A 143 -14.14 -2.60 -15.24
N GLN A 144 -13.24 -1.66 -15.53
CA GLN A 144 -12.81 -1.32 -16.89
C GLN A 144 -11.96 -2.43 -17.54
N ARG A 145 -11.26 -3.25 -16.75
CA ARG A 145 -10.44 -4.38 -17.25
C ARG A 145 -11.28 -5.55 -17.79
N SER A 146 -12.57 -5.57 -17.47
CA SER A 146 -13.51 -6.64 -17.87
C SER A 146 -14.27 -6.35 -19.16
N VAL A 147 -13.97 -5.22 -19.81
CA VAL A 147 -14.49 -4.78 -21.11
C VAL A 147 -13.42 -5.02 -22.17
#